data_AF-A0AAV3QEQ9-F1
#
_entry.id   AF-A0AAV3QEQ9-F1
#
_cell.length_a   1.000
_cell.length_b   1.000
_cell.length_c   1.000
_cell.angle_alpha   90.00
_cell.angle_beta   90.00
_cell.angle_gamma   90.00
#
_symmetry.space_group_name_H-M   'P 1'
#
loop_
_entity.id
_entity.type
_entity.pdbx_description
1 polymer ?
#
loop_
_entity_poly.entity_id
_entity_poly.type
_entity_poly.pdbx_seq_one_letter_code
_entity_poly.pdbx_strand_id
1 'polypeptide(L)'
;MANPRIVVEFRPISCCNNLYKCVTKILVNRMKPFISQLISPLQSAFIRGRQIGDSIHMLRELVQGYHKEDGNPRTTLKIDLKKAYDTIEWGAL
;
A
#
# COMPACT_ATOMS: atom_id res chain seq x y z
N MET A 1 -6.65 19.30 10.63
CA MET A 1 -6.14 18.00 11.11
C MET A 1 -6.70 17.78 12.51
N ALA A 2 -7.43 16.68 12.74
CA ALA A 2 -7.93 16.35 14.07
C ALA A 2 -6.73 16.00 14.98
N ASN A 3 -6.63 16.66 16.13
CA ASN A 3 -5.60 16.36 17.12
C ASN A 3 -6.12 15.21 18.01
N PRO A 4 -5.50 14.01 17.99
CA PRO A 4 -5.97 12.88 18.78
C PRO A 4 -5.89 13.18 20.28
N ARG A 5 -7.00 13.00 20.98
CA ARG A 5 -7.16 13.25 22.43
C ARG A 5 -7.29 11.97 23.24
N ILE A 6 -7.68 10.86 22.62
CA ILE A 6 -7.88 9.57 23.31
C ILE A 6 -7.06 8.45 22.67
N VAL A 7 -6.64 7.46 23.47
CA VAL A 7 -5.71 6.39 23.08
C VAL A 7 -6.13 5.67 21.80
N VAL A 8 -7.43 5.47 21.59
CA VAL A 8 -7.98 4.77 20.41
C VAL A 8 -7.85 5.54 19.09
N GLU A 9 -7.52 6.84 19.13
CA GLU A 9 -7.29 7.68 17.95
C GLU A 9 -5.82 7.62 17.48
N PHE A 10 -4.92 7.14 18.33
CA PHE A 10 -3.53 6.91 17.95
C PHE A 10 -3.39 5.62 17.15
N ARG A 11 -2.48 5.62 16.18
CA ARG A 11 -2.09 4.40 15.47
C ARG A 11 -1.17 3.58 16.39
N PRO A 12 -1.58 2.38 16.86
CA PRO A 12 -0.70 1.55 17.67
C PRO A 12 0.49 1.05 16.82
N ILE A 13 1.66 0.95 17.43
CA ILE A 13 2.86 0.37 16.83
C ILE A 13 3.26 -0.84 17.65
N SER A 14 3.39 -2.00 16.99
CA SER A 14 3.86 -3.23 17.63
C SER A 14 5.37 -3.22 17.79
N CYS A 15 5.84 -3.06 19.02
CA CYS A 15 7.26 -3.14 19.37
C CYS A 15 7.66 -4.59 19.70
N CYS A 16 7.85 -5.43 18.68
CA CYS A 16 8.25 -6.83 18.87
C CYS A 16 9.72 -6.96 19.32
N ASN A 17 10.04 -8.10 19.97
CA ASN A 17 11.39 -8.49 20.35
C ASN A 17 12.35 -8.49 19.12
N ASN A 18 13.62 -8.14 19.33
CA ASN A 18 14.66 -8.14 18.30
C ASN A 18 14.76 -9.49 17.58
N LEU A 19 14.69 -10.61 18.31
CA LEU A 19 14.72 -11.94 17.71
C LEU A 19 13.61 -12.14 16.67
N TYR A 20 12.39 -11.68 16.98
CA TYR A 20 11.26 -11.73 16.05
C TYR A 20 11.52 -10.90 14.78
N LYS A 21 12.13 -9.72 14.93
CA LYS A 21 12.54 -8.87 13.80
C LYS A 21 13.62 -9.55 12.94
N CYS A 22 14.55 -10.29 13.54
CA CYS A 22 15.56 -11.07 12.81
C CYS A 22 14.92 -12.19 11.98
N VAL A 23 14.03 -12.99 12.59
CA VAL A 23 13.34 -14.09 11.88
C VAL A 23 12.50 -13.55 10.72
N THR A 24 11.69 -12.53 10.94
CA THR A 24 10.88 -11.90 9.88
C THR A 24 11.76 -11.33 8.76
N LYS A 25 12.93 -10.76 9.07
CA LYS A 25 13.88 -10.28 8.05
C LYS A 25 14.42 -11.42 7.18
N ILE A 26 14.75 -12.57 7.76
CA ILE A 26 15.20 -13.75 7.03
C ILE A 26 14.10 -14.22 6.07
N LEU A 27 12.85 -14.32 6.54
CA LEU A 27 11.71 -14.71 5.70
C LEU A 27 11.52 -13.75 4.52
N VAL A 28 11.50 -12.44 4.78
CA VAL A 28 11.36 -11.42 3.74
C VAL A 28 12.51 -11.53 2.72
N ASN A 29 13.75 -11.75 3.16
CA ASN A 29 14.89 -11.90 2.26
C ASN A 29 14.78 -13.13 1.36
N ARG A 30 14.19 -14.23 1.84
CA ARG A 30 13.92 -15.42 1.03
C ARG A 30 12.78 -15.23 0.02
N MET A 31 11.75 -14.46 0.37
CA MET A 31 10.62 -14.19 -0.52
C MET A 31 10.92 -13.15 -1.61
N LYS A 32 11.82 -12.19 -1.34
CA LYS A 32 12.16 -11.08 -2.23
C LYS A 32 12.33 -11.44 -3.73
N PRO A 33 13.06 -12.51 -4.10
CA PRO A 33 13.25 -12.87 -5.52
C PRO A 33 11.95 -13.18 -6.25
N PHE A 34 10.96 -13.72 -5.53
CA PHE A 34 9.69 -14.21 -6.09
C PHE A 34 8.58 -13.17 -6.05
N ILE A 35 8.65 -12.19 -5.13
CA ILE A 35 7.60 -11.17 -4.96
C ILE A 35 7.26 -10.46 -6.27
N SER A 36 8.25 -10.16 -7.11
CA SER A 36 8.02 -9.48 -8.38
C SER A 36 7.12 -10.25 -9.37
N GLN A 37 7.06 -11.58 -9.24
CA GLN A 37 6.24 -12.46 -10.08
C GLN A 37 4.83 -12.66 -9.51
N LEU A 38 4.65 -12.47 -8.19
CA LEU A 38 3.38 -12.67 -7.50
C LEU A 38 2.48 -11.43 -7.50
N ILE A 39 3.08 -10.24 -7.62
CA ILE A 39 2.36 -8.97 -7.55
C ILE A 39 2.18 -8.34 -8.93
N SER A 40 1.14 -7.52 -9.06
CA SER A 40 0.94 -6.72 -10.26
C SER A 40 2.13 -5.80 -10.55
N PRO A 41 2.50 -5.58 -11.83
CA PRO A 41 3.45 -4.54 -12.22
C PRO A 41 3.07 -3.14 -11.71
N LEU A 42 1.77 -2.88 -11.51
CA LEU A 42 1.23 -1.60 -11.07
C LEU A 42 1.44 -1.35 -9.56
N GLN A 43 1.79 -2.38 -8.80
CA GLN A 43 2.03 -2.26 -7.36
C GLN A 43 3.45 -1.73 -7.09
N SER A 44 3.57 -0.43 -6.83
CA SER A 44 4.86 0.23 -6.58
C SER A 44 5.30 0.20 -5.10
N ALA A 45 4.36 0.25 -4.17
CA ALA A 45 4.65 0.37 -2.75
C ALA A 45 5.33 -0.90 -2.18
N PHE A 46 6.32 -0.70 -1.32
CA PHE A 46 7.06 -1.74 -0.59
C PHE A 46 7.86 -2.74 -1.45
N ILE A 47 8.06 -2.46 -2.73
CA ILE A 47 8.83 -3.31 -3.65
C ILE A 47 10.19 -2.68 -3.93
N ARG A 48 11.25 -3.47 -3.79
CA ARG A 48 12.61 -2.98 -4.09
C ARG A 48 12.71 -2.62 -5.57
N GLY A 49 13.20 -1.41 -5.86
CA GLY A 49 13.42 -0.93 -7.22
C GLY A 49 12.20 -0.28 -7.89
N ARG A 50 11.03 -0.26 -7.23
CA ARG A 50 9.87 0.51 -7.69
C ARG A 50 9.73 1.77 -6.84
N GLN A 51 9.34 2.88 -7.46
CA GLN A 51 9.21 4.17 -6.77
C GLN A 51 7.78 4.68 -6.80
N ILE A 52 7.39 5.45 -5.79
CA ILE A 52 6.05 6.05 -5.73
C ILE A 52 5.81 7.02 -6.91
N GLY A 53 6.88 7.61 -7.45
CA GLY A 53 6.83 8.48 -8.63
C GLY A 53 6.30 7.79 -9.88
N ASP A 54 6.52 6.47 -10.02
CA ASP A 54 6.05 5.69 -11.16
C ASP A 54 4.51 5.61 -11.16
N SER A 55 3.91 5.37 -9.99
CA SER A 55 2.45 5.37 -9.83
C SER A 55 1.83 6.75 -10.01
N ILE A 56 2.53 7.83 -9.61
CA ILE A 56 2.05 9.20 -9.80
C ILE A 56 2.05 9.57 -11.29
N HIS A 57 3.11 9.21 -12.04
CA HIS A 57 3.16 9.43 -13.48
C HIS A 57 2.03 8.70 -14.20
N MET A 58 1.85 7.41 -13.90
CA MET A 58 0.77 6.63 -14.49
C MET A 58 -0.62 7.19 -14.16
N LEU A 59 -0.87 7.58 -12.90
CA LEU A 59 -2.14 8.19 -12.52
C LEU A 59 -2.39 9.47 -13.32
N ARG A 60 -1.37 10.32 -13.49
CA ARG A 60 -1.47 11.57 -14.25
C ARG A 60 -1.86 11.32 -15.72
N GLU A 61 -1.29 10.29 -16.33
CA GLU A 61 -1.65 9.86 -17.69
C GLU A 61 -3.09 9.33 -17.75
N LEU A 62 -3.49 8.49 -16.79
CA LEU A 62 -4.84 7.93 -16.73
C LEU A 62 -5.92 9.00 -16.57
N VAL A 63 -5.66 10.03 -15.76
CA VAL A 63 -6.61 11.15 -15.54
C VAL A 63 -6.42 12.31 -16.51
N GLN A 64 -5.58 12.14 -17.54
CA GLN A 64 -5.36 13.18 -18.53
C GLN A 64 -6.68 13.52 -19.24
N GLY A 65 -7.02 14.81 -19.30
CA GLY A 65 -8.25 15.26 -19.93
C GLY A 65 -9.51 15.07 -19.09
N TYR A 66 -9.43 14.59 -17.84
CA TYR A 66 -10.58 14.57 -16.92
C TYR A 66 -11.11 15.97 -16.61
N HIS A 67 -10.32 17.02 -16.84
CA HIS A 67 -10.73 18.42 -16.72
C HIS A 67 -11.57 18.92 -17.91
N LYS A 68 -11.64 18.17 -19.01
CA LYS A 68 -12.41 18.57 -20.20
C LYS A 68 -13.87 18.19 -20.00
N GLU A 69 -14.75 19.14 -20.27
CA GLU A 69 -16.21 18.94 -20.21
C GLU A 69 -16.75 18.17 -21.42
N ASP A 70 -15.95 18.09 -22.50
CA ASP A 70 -16.23 17.28 -23.69
C ASP A 70 -15.68 15.85 -23.55
N GLY A 71 -16.50 14.88 -23.96
CA GLY A 71 -16.16 13.48 -24.09
C GLY A 71 -17.01 12.54 -23.24
N ASN A 72 -16.60 11.28 -23.21
CA ASN A 72 -17.29 10.25 -22.43
C ASN A 72 -17.23 10.56 -20.93
N PRO A 73 -18.27 10.24 -20.15
CA PRO A 73 -18.24 10.31 -18.70
C PRO A 73 -17.05 9.53 -18.13
N ARG A 74 -16.30 10.16 -17.22
CA ARG A 74 -15.10 9.62 -16.58
C ARG A 74 -15.22 9.72 -15.07
N THR A 75 -14.71 8.73 -14.34
CA THR A 75 -14.63 8.78 -12.88
C THR A 75 -13.34 8.13 -12.39
N THR A 76 -12.93 8.49 -11.17
CA THR A 76 -11.79 7.88 -10.48
C THR A 76 -12.25 7.35 -9.14
N LEU A 77 -11.91 6.11 -8.83
CA LEU A 77 -12.21 5.50 -7.55
C LEU A 77 -10.94 5.38 -6.72
N LYS A 78 -10.91 6.05 -5.56
CA LYS A 78 -9.85 5.88 -4.56
C LYS A 78 -10.38 5.04 -3.42
N ILE A 79 -9.81 3.86 -3.24
CA ILE A 79 -10.15 2.92 -2.16
C ILE A 79 -9.02 2.94 -1.13
N ASP A 80 -9.36 3.07 0.14
CA ASP A 80 -8.42 2.97 1.26
C ASP A 80 -8.92 1.96 2.28
N LEU A 81 -8.01 1.14 2.82
CA LEU A 81 -8.35 0.06 3.76
C LEU A 81 -8.17 0.54 5.20
N LYS A 82 -9.28 0.66 5.92
CA LYS A 82 -9.25 0.99 7.36
C LYS A 82 -8.56 -0.12 8.13
N LYS A 83 -7.46 0.22 8.83
CA LYS A 83 -6.69 -0.72 9.66
C LYS A 83 -6.28 -1.99 8.90
N ALA A 84 -5.75 -1.84 7.67
CA ALA A 84 -5.43 -2.93 6.76
C ALA A 84 -4.68 -4.14 7.36
N TYR A 85 -3.82 -3.92 8.37
CA TYR A 85 -3.07 -4.99 9.04
C TYR A 85 -3.84 -5.67 10.18
N ASP A 86 -4.85 -5.01 10.75
CA ASP A 86 -5.66 -5.52 11.86
C ASP A 86 -6.91 -6.28 11.35
N THR A 87 -7.29 -6.07 10.09
CA THR A 87 -8.54 -6.57 9.49
C THR A 87 -8.35 -7.77 8.56
N ILE A 88 -7.17 -8.41 8.59
CA ILE A 88 -6.88 -9.55 7.72
C ILE A 88 -7.55 -10.83 8.26
N GLU A 89 -8.25 -11.56 7.39
CA GLU A 89 -8.77 -12.89 7.71
C GLU A 89 -7.65 -13.93 7.60
N TRP A 90 -7.32 -14.60 8.71
CA TRP A 90 -6.24 -15.57 8.76
C TRP A 90 -6.51 -16.84 7.93
N GLY A 91 -7.78 -17.20 7.71
CA GLY A 91 -8.14 -18.35 6.87
C GLY A 91 -7.91 -18.13 5.37
N ALA A 92 -7.71 -16.88 4.96
CA ALA A 92 -7.45 -16.49 3.57
C ALA A 92 -5.96 -16.33 3.25
N LEU A 93 -5.08 -16.55 4.24
CA LEU A 93 -3.61 -16.49 4.14
C LEU A 93 -3.00 -17.90 4.06
#